data_AF-A0A2G9HIB5-F1
#
_entry.id   AF-A0A2G9HIB5-F1
#
_cell.length_a   1.000
_cell.length_b   1.000
_cell.length_c   1.000
_cell.angle_alpha   90.00
_cell.angle_beta   90.00
_cell.angle_gamma   90.00
#
_symmetry.space_group_name_H-M   'P 1'
#
loop_
_entity.id
_entity.type
_entity.pdbx_description
1 polymer ?
#
loop_
_entity_poly.entity_id
_entity_poly.type
_entity_poly.pdbx_seq_one_letter_code
_entity_poly.pdbx_strand_id
1 'polypeptide(L)'
;MTQADYDKASKAALSLFEYGQRIALEHGLVLVDTKYEFGKGSDGLVLLIDEVHTPDSSRYWLAHSYEERFQNGLEPENIDKEFLRLWFKDHCNPYEDEVLPDAPEELVSELAWRYILLYETITKSKFEMPLTKEPIHDRISRNVSHALSSLP
;
A
#
# COMPACT_ATOMS: atom_id res chain seq x y z
N MET A 1 10.12 -24.26 -3.51
CA MET A 1 10.75 -23.23 -4.37
C MET A 1 12.14 -23.74 -4.75
N THR A 2 12.47 -23.76 -6.05
CA THR A 2 13.84 -24.12 -6.52
C THR A 2 14.75 -22.90 -6.50
N GLN A 3 16.07 -23.09 -6.64
CA GLN A 3 17.02 -21.97 -6.75
C GLN A 3 16.67 -21.07 -7.94
N ALA A 4 16.34 -21.66 -9.10
CA ALA A 4 15.95 -20.90 -10.28
C ALA A 4 14.65 -20.09 -10.07
N ASP A 5 13.69 -20.62 -9.31
CA ASP A 5 12.48 -19.87 -8.93
C ASP A 5 12.84 -18.67 -8.05
N TYR A 6 13.70 -18.88 -7.03
CA TYR A 6 14.17 -17.83 -6.14
C TYR A 6 14.93 -16.73 -6.88
N ASP A 7 15.89 -17.09 -7.72
CA ASP A 7 16.69 -16.14 -8.48
C ASP A 7 15.81 -15.26 -9.38
N LYS A 8 14.78 -15.87 -9.98
CA LYS A 8 13.81 -15.16 -10.83
C LYS A 8 12.95 -14.20 -10.01
N ALA A 9 12.39 -14.65 -8.88
CA ALA A 9 11.59 -13.82 -7.99
C ALA A 9 12.42 -12.67 -7.37
N SER A 10 13.61 -12.96 -6.87
CA SER A 10 14.53 -11.98 -6.27
C SER A 10 14.94 -10.91 -7.28
N LYS A 11 15.34 -11.32 -8.50
CA LYS A 11 15.67 -10.37 -9.57
C LYS A 11 14.47 -9.48 -9.91
N ALA A 12 13.29 -10.06 -10.07
CA ALA A 12 12.08 -9.29 -10.37
C ALA A 12 11.73 -8.31 -9.25
N ALA A 13 11.77 -8.74 -7.98
CA ALA A 13 11.51 -7.90 -6.82
C ALA A 13 12.46 -6.70 -6.76
N LEU A 14 13.76 -6.92 -6.91
CA LEU A 14 14.75 -5.83 -6.88
C LEU A 14 14.60 -4.87 -8.05
N SER A 15 14.34 -5.37 -9.27
CA SER A 15 14.09 -4.50 -10.43
C SER A 15 12.79 -3.68 -10.30
N LEU A 16 11.73 -4.28 -9.76
CA LEU A 16 10.49 -3.56 -9.46
C LEU A 16 10.72 -2.50 -8.38
N PHE A 17 11.51 -2.82 -7.36
CA PHE A 17 11.80 -1.89 -6.28
C PHE A 17 12.61 -0.69 -6.77
N GLU A 18 13.67 -0.93 -7.56
CA GLU A 18 14.46 0.12 -8.20
C GLU A 18 13.59 1.02 -9.09
N TYR A 19 12.72 0.42 -9.91
CA TYR A 19 11.76 1.16 -10.72
C TYR A 19 10.82 2.02 -9.86
N GLY A 20 10.25 1.44 -8.81
CA GLY A 20 9.35 2.11 -7.87
C GLY A 20 10.02 3.29 -7.16
N GLN A 21 11.25 3.11 -6.69
CA GLN A 21 12.03 4.18 -6.08
C GLN A 21 12.24 5.35 -7.03
N ARG A 22 12.61 5.07 -8.28
CA ARG A 22 12.81 6.11 -9.28
C ARG A 22 11.52 6.91 -9.54
N ILE A 23 10.40 6.23 -9.78
CA ILE A 23 9.11 6.91 -10.03
C ILE A 23 8.63 7.68 -8.80
N ALA A 24 8.74 7.09 -7.60
CA ALA A 24 8.38 7.77 -6.35
C ALA A 24 9.19 9.07 -6.19
N LEU A 25 10.51 9.00 -6.42
CA LEU A 25 11.41 10.14 -6.27
C LEU A 25 11.13 11.25 -7.28
N GLU A 26 10.89 10.89 -8.55
CA GLU A 26 10.43 11.83 -9.59
C GLU A 26 9.17 12.58 -9.15
N HIS A 27 8.36 11.97 -8.28
CA HIS A 27 7.09 12.51 -7.80
C HIS A 27 7.14 13.09 -6.37
N GLY A 28 8.33 13.24 -5.79
CA GLY A 28 8.53 13.89 -4.49
C GLY A 28 8.40 12.96 -3.28
N LEU A 29 8.49 11.65 -3.49
CA LEU A 29 8.35 10.61 -2.47
C LEU A 29 9.60 9.75 -2.38
N VAL A 30 9.87 9.19 -1.21
CA VAL A 30 10.87 8.13 -1.02
C VAL A 30 10.12 6.83 -0.77
N LEU A 31 10.27 5.85 -1.67
CA LEU A 31 9.82 4.48 -1.44
C LEU A 31 10.87 3.76 -0.58
N VAL A 32 10.55 3.58 0.70
CA VAL A 32 11.50 3.10 1.71
C VAL A 32 11.67 1.57 1.64
N ASP A 33 10.55 0.88 1.60
CA ASP A 33 10.46 -0.58 1.48
C ASP A 33 9.10 -0.97 0.90
N THR A 34 9.01 -2.22 0.45
CA THR A 34 7.78 -2.81 -0.09
C THR A 34 7.79 -4.33 0.03
N LYS A 35 6.60 -4.93 0.11
CA LYS A 35 6.40 -6.39 0.10
C LYS A 35 5.85 -6.82 -1.25
N TYR A 36 6.50 -7.79 -1.89
CA TYR A 36 6.01 -8.45 -3.09
C TYR A 36 5.57 -9.87 -2.79
N GLU A 37 4.53 -10.33 -3.47
CA GLU A 37 4.13 -11.74 -3.49
C GLU A 37 4.32 -12.34 -4.86
N PHE A 38 4.87 -13.55 -4.90
CA PHE A 38 5.09 -14.31 -6.13
C PHE A 38 4.44 -15.68 -6.02
N GLY A 39 3.62 -16.01 -7.01
CA GLY A 39 3.03 -17.32 -7.20
C GLY A 39 3.80 -18.14 -8.24
N LYS A 40 3.51 -19.45 -8.30
CA LYS A 40 3.95 -20.33 -9.38
C LYS A 40 2.75 -20.83 -10.16
N GLY A 41 2.71 -20.51 -11.46
CA GLY A 41 1.67 -20.95 -12.38
C GLY A 41 1.72 -22.46 -12.63
N SER A 42 0.64 -22.99 -13.22
CA SER A 42 0.53 -24.41 -13.60
C SER A 42 1.54 -24.83 -14.67
N ASP A 43 1.99 -23.89 -15.49
CA ASP A 43 3.07 -24.03 -16.46
C ASP A 43 4.48 -23.90 -15.85
N GLY A 44 4.56 -23.69 -14.53
CA GLY A 44 5.80 -23.52 -13.77
C GLY A 44 6.39 -22.12 -13.82
N LEU A 45 5.72 -21.13 -14.42
CA LEU A 45 6.18 -19.74 -14.43
C LEU A 45 6.04 -19.08 -13.06
N VAL A 46 7.07 -18.33 -12.65
CA VAL A 46 6.98 -17.41 -11.51
C VAL A 46 6.19 -16.17 -11.94
N LEU A 47 5.13 -15.86 -11.23
CA LEU A 47 4.19 -14.77 -11.50
C LEU A 47 4.20 -13.78 -10.35
N LEU A 48 4.30 -12.48 -10.65
CA LEU A 48 3.98 -11.45 -9.67
C LEU A 48 2.47 -11.45 -9.44
N ILE A 49 2.07 -11.49 -8.18
CA ILE A 49 0.67 -11.49 -7.77
C ILE A 49 0.47 -10.41 -6.70
N ASP A 50 -0.74 -10.35 -6.14
CA ASP A 50 -1.13 -9.38 -5.13
C ASP A 50 -0.98 -7.93 -5.64
N GLU A 51 -1.03 -6.96 -4.73
CA GLU A 51 -0.80 -5.55 -5.00
C GLU A 51 0.69 -5.17 -5.04
N VAL A 52 0.99 -4.03 -5.67
CA VAL A 52 2.36 -3.52 -5.85
C VAL A 52 2.38 -2.02 -5.57
N HIS A 53 3.33 -1.58 -4.73
CA HIS A 53 3.61 -0.15 -4.49
C HIS A 53 2.44 0.66 -3.92
N THR A 54 1.50 0.00 -3.25
CA THR A 54 0.37 0.62 -2.54
C THR A 54 0.77 1.07 -1.12
N PRO A 55 -0.02 1.94 -0.44
CA PRO A 55 0.21 2.28 0.97
C PRO A 55 0.15 1.09 1.95
N ASP A 56 -0.42 -0.03 1.51
CA ASP A 56 -0.63 -1.24 2.32
C ASP A 56 0.62 -2.12 2.30
N SER A 57 1.18 -2.27 1.10
CA SER A 57 2.36 -3.08 0.82
C SER A 57 3.67 -2.33 1.02
N SER A 58 3.65 -1.00 1.13
CA SER A 58 4.84 -0.14 1.01
C SER A 58 4.85 1.05 1.95
N ARG A 59 6.05 1.47 2.37
CA ARG A 59 6.26 2.70 3.15
C ARG A 59 6.75 3.84 2.26
N TYR A 60 6.13 5.01 2.44
CA TYR A 60 6.43 6.21 1.67
C TYR A 60 6.69 7.41 2.57
N TRP A 61 7.83 8.05 2.35
CA TRP A 61 8.19 9.32 2.99
C TRP A 61 8.12 10.50 2.03
N LEU A 62 7.92 11.70 2.58
CA LEU A 62 8.04 12.94 1.82
C LEU A 62 9.51 13.27 1.57
N ALA A 63 9.92 13.29 0.30
CA ALA A 63 11.33 13.46 -0.05
C ALA A 63 11.89 14.83 0.38
N HIS A 64 11.06 15.88 0.35
CA HIS A 64 11.49 17.24 0.63
C HIS A 64 11.81 17.49 2.12
N SER A 65 11.22 16.72 3.04
CA SER A 65 11.43 16.88 4.48
C SER A 65 12.40 15.85 5.07
N TYR A 66 12.73 14.79 4.32
CA TYR A 66 13.56 13.69 4.82
C TYR A 66 14.91 14.14 5.37
N GLU A 67 15.70 14.87 4.58
CA GLU A 67 17.08 15.24 4.96
C GLU A 67 17.10 16.12 6.22
N GLU A 68 16.25 17.15 6.28
CA GLU A 68 16.16 18.04 7.44
C GLU A 68 15.73 17.27 8.70
N ARG A 69 14.72 16.40 8.59
CA ARG A 69 14.22 15.63 9.74
C ARG A 69 15.28 14.64 10.22
N PHE A 70 15.95 13.95 9.30
CA PHE A 70 17.03 13.03 9.62
C PHE A 70 18.18 13.73 10.35
N GLN A 71 18.64 14.89 9.86
CA GLN A 71 19.70 15.68 10.50
C GLN A 71 19.33 16.15 11.92
N ASN A 72 18.03 16.39 12.16
CA ASN A 72 17.51 16.78 13.47
C ASN A 72 17.14 15.59 14.38
N GLY A 73 17.37 14.34 13.95
CA GLY A 73 16.99 13.13 14.70
C GLY A 73 15.48 12.96 14.85
N LEU A 74 14.70 13.52 13.93
CA LEU A 74 13.25 13.41 13.88
C LEU A 74 12.82 12.27 12.95
N GLU A 75 11.71 11.63 13.29
CA GLU A 75 11.07 10.63 12.42
C GLU A 75 10.72 11.25 11.06
N PRO A 76 11.01 10.58 9.93
CA PRO A 76 10.60 11.05 8.61
C PRO A 76 9.10 11.26 8.51
N GLU A 77 8.71 12.25 7.73
CA GLU A 77 7.29 12.48 7.46
C GLU A 77 6.78 11.45 6.46
N ASN A 78 5.68 10.77 6.80
CA ASN A 78 5.14 9.64 6.06
C ASN A 78 3.69 9.90 5.59
N ILE A 79 3.31 9.23 4.50
CA ILE A 79 1.92 9.20 3.98
C ILE A 79 1.27 7.85 4.27
N ASP A 80 2.00 6.90 4.86
CA ASP A 80 1.51 5.54 5.08
C ASP A 80 0.64 5.42 6.36
N LYS A 81 0.31 4.16 6.72
CA LYS A 81 -0.59 3.78 7.80
C LYS A 81 -0.03 3.96 9.21
N GLU A 82 1.16 4.51 9.38
CA GLU A 82 1.80 4.54 10.70
C GLU A 82 0.98 5.31 11.75
N PHE A 83 0.31 6.41 11.37
CA PHE A 83 -0.58 7.15 12.27
C PHE A 83 -1.76 6.30 12.81
N LEU A 84 -2.31 5.41 11.98
CA LEU A 84 -3.39 4.49 12.37
C LEU A 84 -2.87 3.48 13.39
N ARG A 85 -1.68 2.92 13.15
CA ARG A 85 -1.04 1.96 14.06
C ARG A 85 -0.73 2.58 15.41
N LEU A 86 -0.19 3.79 15.42
CA LEU A 86 0.10 4.53 16.64
C LEU A 86 -1.19 4.82 17.43
N TRP A 87 -2.27 5.23 16.75
CA TRP A 87 -3.55 5.45 17.41
C TRP A 87 -4.06 4.17 18.09
N PHE A 88 -4.12 3.03 17.39
CA PHE A 88 -4.57 1.78 18.01
C PHE A 88 -3.65 1.33 19.14
N LYS A 89 -2.34 1.47 19.01
CA LYS A 89 -1.37 1.15 20.06
C LYS A 89 -1.60 1.95 21.35
N ASP A 90 -2.02 3.20 21.21
CA ASP A 90 -2.26 4.10 22.35
C ASP A 90 -3.65 3.92 22.97
N HIS A 91 -4.59 3.27 22.27
CA HIS A 91 -6.01 3.18 22.67
C HIS A 91 -6.49 1.75 22.95
N CYS A 92 -5.73 0.72 22.57
CA CYS A 92 -6.06 -0.68 22.85
C CYS A 92 -4.81 -1.59 22.80
N ASN A 93 -4.92 -2.77 23.39
CA ASN A 93 -4.02 -3.88 23.15
C ASN A 93 -4.73 -4.95 22.29
N PRO A 94 -4.49 -5.01 20.98
CA PRO A 94 -5.20 -5.92 20.08
C PRO A 94 -4.92 -7.41 20.34
N TYR A 95 -3.95 -7.73 21.19
CA TYR A 95 -3.63 -9.11 21.58
C TYR A 95 -4.29 -9.54 22.88
N GLU A 96 -4.82 -8.60 23.67
CA GLU A 96 -5.37 -8.86 25.01
C GLU A 96 -6.83 -8.41 25.15
N ASP A 97 -7.23 -7.34 24.47
CA ASP A 97 -8.57 -6.78 24.60
C ASP A 97 -9.61 -7.59 23.80
N GLU A 98 -10.71 -7.97 24.46
CA GLU A 98 -11.81 -8.71 23.81
C GLU A 98 -12.59 -7.86 22.79
N VAL A 99 -12.64 -6.55 23.01
CA VAL A 99 -13.35 -5.60 22.16
C VAL A 99 -12.41 -4.45 21.82
N LEU A 100 -12.14 -4.27 20.53
CA LEU A 100 -11.34 -3.16 20.04
C LEU A 100 -12.23 -1.92 19.84
N PRO A 101 -11.71 -0.71 20.12
CA PRO A 101 -12.45 0.50 19.86
C PRO A 101 -12.64 0.70 18.35
N ASP A 102 -13.78 1.27 17.97
CA ASP A 102 -13.96 1.75 16.60
C ASP A 102 -12.98 2.90 16.32
N ALA A 103 -12.45 2.95 15.09
CA ALA A 103 -11.64 4.07 14.65
C ALA A 103 -12.50 5.35 14.58
N PRO A 104 -12.04 6.49 15.14
CA PRO A 104 -12.72 7.76 15.01
C PRO A 104 -12.93 8.14 13.54
N GLU A 105 -14.02 8.85 13.25
CA GLU A 105 -14.37 9.24 11.89
C GLU A 105 -13.28 10.11 11.24
N GLU A 106 -12.61 10.95 12.02
CA GLU A 106 -11.48 11.76 11.56
C GLU A 106 -10.29 10.89 11.17
N LEU A 107 -10.03 9.81 11.91
CA LEU A 107 -8.94 8.87 11.63
C LEU A 107 -9.21 8.09 10.34
N VAL A 108 -10.47 7.68 10.13
CA VAL A 108 -10.93 7.02 8.90
C VAL A 108 -10.84 7.98 7.70
N SER A 109 -11.24 9.24 7.89
CA SER A 109 -11.20 10.28 6.85
C SER A 109 -9.77 10.63 6.46
N GLU A 110 -8.88 10.79 7.44
CA GLU A 110 -7.44 11.02 7.24
C GLU A 110 -6.80 9.85 6.49
N LEU A 111 -7.16 8.61 6.85
CA LEU A 111 -6.71 7.42 6.15
C LEU A 111 -7.09 7.50 4.67
N ALA A 112 -8.39 7.68 4.37
CA ALA A 112 -8.88 7.79 3.00
C ALA A 112 -8.18 8.91 2.22
N TRP A 113 -7.98 10.08 2.84
CA TRP A 113 -7.27 11.19 2.22
C TRP A 113 -5.82 10.84 1.89
N ARG A 114 -5.09 10.15 2.77
CA ARG A 114 -3.71 9.71 2.50
C ARG A 114 -3.60 8.74 1.32
N TYR A 115 -4.54 7.80 1.18
CA TYR A 115 -4.60 6.93 0.00
C TYR A 115 -4.78 7.73 -1.28
N ILE A 116 -5.72 8.68 -1.27
CA ILE A 116 -5.99 9.55 -2.41
C ILE A 116 -4.73 10.37 -2.73
N LEU A 117 -4.15 11.03 -1.72
CA LEU A 117 -2.93 11.82 -1.89
C LEU A 117 -1.81 11.00 -2.50
N LEU A 118 -1.55 9.79 -2.00
CA LEU A 118 -0.49 8.95 -2.54
C LEU A 118 -0.79 8.54 -3.98
N TYR A 119 -2.02 8.09 -4.27
CA TYR A 119 -2.44 7.75 -5.62
C TYR A 119 -2.24 8.93 -6.58
N GLU A 120 -2.71 10.12 -6.23
CA GLU A 120 -2.60 11.30 -7.07
C GLU A 120 -1.14 11.75 -7.24
N THR A 121 -0.35 11.63 -6.17
CA THR A 121 1.07 12.01 -6.20
C THR A 121 1.88 11.08 -7.12
N ILE A 122 1.70 9.76 -7.00
CA ILE A 122 2.44 8.75 -7.76
C ILE A 122 1.94 8.67 -9.22
N THR A 123 0.64 8.78 -9.45
CA THR A 123 0.09 8.59 -10.81
C THR A 123 -0.03 9.90 -11.60
N LYS A 124 0.09 11.06 -10.93
CA LYS A 124 -0.22 12.39 -11.47
C LYS A 124 -1.64 12.51 -12.05
N SER A 125 -2.51 11.58 -11.68
CA SER A 125 -3.91 11.53 -12.07
C SER A 125 -4.77 11.95 -10.89
N LYS A 126 -5.93 12.56 -11.16
CA LYS A 126 -6.88 12.86 -10.08
C LYS A 126 -7.66 11.62 -9.70
N PHE A 127 -7.88 11.42 -8.41
CA PHE A 127 -8.76 10.37 -7.94
C PHE A 127 -10.21 10.77 -8.18
N GLU A 128 -10.92 9.99 -8.98
CA GLU A 128 -12.33 10.22 -9.24
C GLU A 128 -13.17 9.43 -8.24
N MET A 129 -13.78 10.15 -7.28
CA MET A 129 -14.74 9.51 -6.38
C MET A 129 -16.02 9.14 -7.15
N PRO A 130 -16.40 7.85 -7.19
CA PRO A 130 -17.63 7.44 -7.85
C PRO A 130 -18.85 7.98 -7.08
N LEU A 131 -19.73 8.69 -7.78
CA LEU A 131 -20.98 9.27 -7.24
C LEU A 131 -22.08 8.21 -6.98
N THR A 132 -21.71 6.95 -6.80
CA THR A 132 -22.66 5.85 -6.67
C THR A 132 -23.38 5.90 -5.32
N LYS A 133 -24.69 5.66 -5.33
CA LYS A 133 -25.51 5.44 -4.14
C LYS A 133 -25.60 3.97 -3.74
N GLU A 134 -24.94 3.09 -4.50
CA GLU A 134 -24.87 1.67 -4.19
C GLU A 134 -24.13 1.47 -2.85
N PRO A 135 -24.68 0.68 -1.91
CA PRO A 135 -23.96 0.30 -0.70
C PRO A 135 -22.60 -0.32 -1.02
N ILE A 136 -21.58 0.01 -0.21
CA ILE A 136 -20.19 -0.38 -0.47
C ILE A 136 -20.06 -1.91 -0.62
N HIS A 137 -20.73 -2.67 0.24
CA HIS A 137 -20.70 -4.14 0.21
C HIS A 137 -21.27 -4.71 -1.10
N ASP A 138 -22.36 -4.14 -1.61
CA ASP A 138 -22.99 -4.60 -2.85
C ASP A 138 -22.07 -4.30 -4.04
N ARG A 139 -21.46 -3.11 -4.05
CA ARG A 139 -20.50 -2.70 -5.08
C ARG A 139 -19.28 -3.63 -5.11
N ILE A 140 -18.70 -3.94 -3.95
CA ILE A 140 -17.57 -4.87 -3.83
C ILE A 140 -18.00 -6.26 -4.33
N SER A 141 -19.12 -6.78 -3.83
CA SER A 141 -19.60 -8.13 -4.17
C SER A 141 -19.87 -8.27 -5.67
N ARG A 142 -20.47 -7.26 -6.29
CA ARG A 142 -20.74 -7.21 -7.73
C ARG A 142 -19.45 -7.21 -8.55
N ASN A 143 -18.50 -6.34 -8.21
CA ASN A 143 -17.23 -6.25 -8.94
C ASN A 143 -16.39 -7.53 -8.79
N VAL A 144 -16.34 -8.12 -7.60
CA VAL A 144 -15.64 -9.39 -7.35
C VAL A 144 -16.31 -10.52 -8.12
N SER A 145 -17.64 -10.64 -8.06
CA SER A 145 -18.39 -11.68 -8.79
C SER A 145 -18.18 -11.57 -10.30
N HIS A 146 -18.22 -10.34 -10.83
CA HIS A 146 -17.95 -10.08 -12.24
C HIS A 146 -16.53 -10.51 -12.63
N ALA A 147 -15.51 -10.12 -11.86
CA ALA A 147 -14.12 -10.49 -12.11
C ALA A 147 -13.91 -12.02 -12.08
N LEU A 148 -14.53 -12.72 -11.11
CA LEU A 148 -14.46 -14.17 -11.01
C LEU A 148 -15.15 -14.86 -12.20
N SER A 149 -16.26 -14.31 -12.69
CA SER A 149 -16.97 -14.85 -13.85
C SER A 149 -16.22 -14.70 -15.17
N SER A 150 -15.25 -13.77 -15.24
CA SER A 150 -14.41 -13.55 -16.41
C SER A 150 -13.08 -14.29 -16.36
N LEU A 151 -12.81 -15.06 -15.30
CA LEU A 151 -11.64 -15.93 -15.26
C LEU A 151 -11.85 -17.15 -16.18
N PRO A 152 -10.84 -17.52 -16.99
CA PRO A 152 -10.90 -18.65 -17.91
C PRO A 152 -10.93 -20.02 -17.22
#